data_AF-F1A1F2-F1
#
_entry.id   AF-F1A1F2-F1
#
_cell.length_a   1.000
_cell.length_b   1.000
_cell.length_c   1.000
_cell.angle_alpha   90.00
_cell.angle_beta   90.00
_cell.angle_gamma   90.00
#
_symmetry.space_group_name_H-M   'P 1'
#
loop_
_entity.id
_entity.type
_entity.pdbx_description
1 polymer ?
#
loop_
_entity_poly.entity_id
_entity_poly.type
_entity_poly.pdbx_seq_one_letter_code
_entity_poly.pdbx_strand_id
1 'polypeptide(L)'
;MDKFLLLCISLFIGFGVIFLYYFGPFIFKKNTNIQHGCQCSIKKEKCQYCISNDNIEYLKQQEKERQRLEEIKNRAYQQRLYQQQLYQQQQEQLYQQQLYQQQLYQQQQQRLQQQQLYQQQQQQQRVQQQQLYQQQQQQQQRLQQQQRLQQQKQSAAQMINDQMVPMDIDTPLVNTRGLSNIQPHKLSQSQMAEIRLNERIQLYGLMIRREIPGDGNCQMHALSDQIYGDLDHSALIRTVIVDWLRVNGGFKLPNGATLSDFVYDSSWEEYCNNMSKNGTWGDHLTLVAAAEIFKINITIISSVASQTSFFIEIKPKVKSDYYILLSHIAEFHYGSLCQL
;
A
#
# COMPACT_ATOMS: atom_id res chain seq x y z
N MET A 1 -0.34 60.13 -66.66
CA MET A 1 -1.07 59.42 -65.61
C MET A 1 -0.31 58.12 -65.28
N ASP A 2 1.02 58.21 -65.03
CA ASP A 2 1.90 57.05 -65.32
C ASP A 2 2.83 56.63 -64.19
N LYS A 3 2.83 57.29 -63.03
CA LYS A 3 3.66 56.85 -61.89
C LYS A 3 2.96 55.86 -60.97
N PHE A 4 1.62 55.94 -60.88
CA PHE A 4 0.83 55.07 -59.99
C PHE A 4 0.67 53.66 -60.57
N LEU A 5 0.45 53.55 -61.88
CA LEU A 5 0.34 52.26 -62.56
C LEU A 5 1.65 51.47 -62.52
N LEU A 6 2.78 52.17 -62.73
CA LEU A 6 4.12 51.58 -62.61
C LEU A 6 4.41 51.09 -61.19
N LEU A 7 4.02 51.85 -60.16
CA LEU A 7 4.16 51.44 -58.77
C LEU A 7 3.34 50.17 -58.47
N CYS A 8 2.08 50.13 -58.91
CA CYS A 8 1.20 48.97 -58.73
C CYS A 8 1.74 47.72 -59.44
N ILE A 9 2.25 47.85 -60.67
CA ILE A 9 2.85 46.72 -61.41
C ILE A 9 4.11 46.23 -60.71
N SER A 10 4.98 47.12 -60.24
CA SER A 10 6.19 46.72 -59.50
C SER A 10 5.88 46.05 -58.16
N LEU A 11 4.82 46.47 -57.45
CA LEU A 11 4.37 45.81 -56.23
C LEU A 11 3.77 44.43 -56.52
N PHE A 12 3.01 44.27 -57.62
CA PHE A 12 2.42 42.98 -58.00
C PHE A 12 3.47 41.96 -58.43
N ILE A 13 4.48 42.40 -59.20
CA ILE A 13 5.60 41.55 -59.61
C ILE A 13 6.47 41.20 -58.39
N GLY A 14 6.75 42.18 -57.52
CA GLY A 14 7.52 41.96 -56.30
C GLY A 14 6.85 40.94 -55.36
N PHE A 15 5.55 41.09 -55.10
CA PHE A 15 4.79 40.12 -54.32
C PHE A 15 4.71 38.74 -55.00
N GLY A 16 4.53 38.70 -56.33
CA GLY A 16 4.48 37.45 -57.08
C GLY A 16 5.78 36.66 -57.03
N VAL A 17 6.92 37.34 -57.14
CA VAL A 17 8.25 36.71 -57.07
C VAL A 17 8.57 36.25 -55.65
N ILE A 18 8.24 37.05 -54.62
CA ILE A 18 8.41 36.65 -53.21
C ILE A 18 7.50 35.46 -52.88
N PHE A 19 6.26 35.45 -53.37
CA PHE A 19 5.34 34.33 -53.16
C PHE A 19 5.85 33.04 -53.82
N LEU A 20 6.35 33.11 -55.06
CA LEU A 20 6.95 31.94 -55.74
C LEU A 20 8.25 31.46 -55.08
N TYR A 21 9.05 32.37 -54.51
CA TYR A 21 10.29 32.03 -53.81
C TYR A 21 10.03 31.29 -52.50
N TYR A 22 9.05 31.73 -51.70
CA TYR A 22 8.74 31.10 -50.40
C TYR A 22 7.78 29.91 -50.49
N PHE A 23 6.85 29.91 -51.45
CA PHE A 23 5.80 28.87 -51.54
C PHE A 23 6.00 27.90 -52.72
N GLY A 24 7.01 28.12 -53.58
CA GLY A 24 7.25 27.33 -54.78
C GLY A 24 6.15 27.48 -55.84
N PRO A 25 6.33 26.93 -57.05
CA PRO A 25 5.26 26.89 -58.03
C PRO A 25 4.10 26.05 -57.46
N PHE A 26 2.92 26.66 -57.37
CA PHE A 26 1.67 25.94 -57.11
C PHE A 26 1.39 25.00 -58.29
N ILE A 27 2.03 23.83 -58.28
CA ILE A 27 1.59 22.72 -59.10
C ILE A 27 0.27 22.30 -58.47
N PHE A 28 -0.83 22.71 -59.11
CA PHE A 28 -2.06 21.93 -59.03
C PHE A 28 -1.66 20.50 -59.41
N LYS A 29 -1.44 19.64 -58.42
CA LYS A 29 -1.58 18.20 -58.63
C LYS A 29 -3.02 18.06 -59.07
N LYS A 30 -3.22 17.99 -60.39
CA LYS A 30 -4.44 17.44 -60.96
C LYS A 30 -4.62 16.14 -60.20
N ASN A 31 -5.68 16.09 -59.40
CA ASN A 31 -6.12 14.87 -58.79
C ASN A 31 -6.36 13.91 -59.97
N THR A 32 -5.43 12.99 -60.24
CA THR A 32 -5.56 11.97 -61.28
C THR A 32 -6.50 10.87 -60.81
N ASN A 33 -7.63 11.27 -60.24
CA ASN A 33 -8.86 10.49 -60.17
C ASN A 33 -9.88 11.04 -61.18
N ILE A 34 -9.39 11.58 -62.30
CA ILE A 34 -10.17 11.55 -63.53
C ILE A 34 -10.03 10.13 -64.06
N GLN A 35 -10.88 9.25 -63.53
CA GLN A 35 -11.22 8.01 -64.20
C GLN A 35 -11.51 8.34 -65.66
N HIS A 36 -10.89 7.57 -66.56
CA HIS A 36 -11.21 7.56 -67.97
C HIS A 36 -12.72 7.72 -68.16
N GLY A 37 -13.13 8.85 -68.77
CA GLY A 37 -14.52 9.02 -69.15
C GLY A 37 -14.90 7.84 -70.03
N CYS A 38 -15.81 7.01 -69.54
CA CYS A 38 -16.37 5.95 -70.35
C CYS A 38 -16.96 6.58 -71.62
N GLN A 39 -16.57 6.08 -72.79
CA GLN A 39 -17.07 6.55 -74.09
C GLN A 39 -18.59 6.35 -74.27
N CYS A 40 -19.27 5.82 -73.26
CA CYS A 40 -20.70 5.53 -73.24
C CYS A 40 -21.61 6.75 -72.95
N SER A 41 -21.08 7.97 -72.81
CA SER A 41 -21.95 9.15 -72.57
C SER A 41 -21.44 10.43 -73.24
N ILE A 42 -22.26 10.95 -74.16
CA ILE A 42 -22.01 12.15 -74.99
C ILE A 42 -22.16 13.44 -74.16
N LYS A 43 -22.69 13.37 -72.92
CA LYS A 43 -22.98 14.54 -72.10
C LYS A 43 -22.45 14.43 -70.67
N LYS A 44 -21.15 14.14 -70.47
CA LYS A 44 -20.43 14.22 -69.16
C LYS A 44 -21.05 13.50 -67.94
N GLU A 45 -22.18 12.81 -68.06
CA GLU A 45 -22.83 12.02 -67.03
C GLU A 45 -22.38 10.56 -67.16
N LYS A 46 -21.94 9.93 -66.07
CA LYS A 46 -21.50 8.53 -66.10
C LYS A 46 -22.69 7.61 -66.40
N CYS A 47 -22.50 6.60 -67.24
CA CYS A 47 -23.55 5.60 -67.48
C CYS A 47 -23.76 4.73 -66.23
N GLN A 48 -24.91 4.08 -66.17
CA GLN A 48 -25.30 3.22 -65.05
C GLN A 48 -24.31 2.08 -64.78
N TYR A 49 -23.64 1.55 -65.81
CA TYR A 49 -22.61 0.52 -65.65
C TYR A 49 -21.34 1.05 -64.94
N CYS A 50 -20.89 2.27 -65.27
CA CYS A 50 -19.74 2.90 -64.60
C CYS A 50 -20.04 3.27 -63.16
N ILE A 51 -21.24 3.78 -62.88
CA ILE A 51 -21.70 4.06 -61.50
C ILE A 51 -21.71 2.78 -60.66
N SER A 52 -22.21 1.67 -61.21
CA SER A 52 -22.21 0.38 -60.53
C SER A 52 -20.80 -0.15 -60.26
N ASN A 53 -19.86 -0.02 -61.20
CA ASN A 53 -18.47 -0.43 -60.97
C ASN A 53 -17.75 0.44 -59.94
N ASP A 54 -17.95 1.76 -59.94
CA ASP A 54 -17.41 2.67 -58.92
C ASP A 54 -17.95 2.32 -57.53
N ASN A 55 -19.24 2.00 -57.44
CA ASN A 55 -19.86 1.56 -56.19
C ASN A 55 -19.28 0.21 -55.72
N ILE A 56 -19.03 -0.74 -56.63
CA ILE A 56 -18.37 -2.02 -56.30
C ILE A 56 -16.93 -1.80 -55.82
N GLU A 57 -16.18 -0.92 -56.47
CA GLU A 57 -14.80 -0.59 -56.08
C GLU A 57 -14.75 0.11 -54.71
N TYR A 58 -15.68 1.04 -54.47
CA TYR A 58 -15.88 1.68 -53.17
C TYR A 58 -16.21 0.68 -52.06
N LEU A 59 -17.12 -0.26 -52.31
CA LEU A 59 -17.49 -1.31 -51.35
C LEU A 59 -16.29 -2.24 -51.04
N LYS A 60 -15.51 -2.62 -52.05
CA LYS A 60 -14.27 -3.40 -51.88
C LYS A 60 -13.23 -2.65 -51.04
N GLN A 61 -13.11 -1.34 -51.23
CA GLN A 61 -12.21 -0.51 -50.44
C GLN A 61 -12.64 -0.43 -48.96
N GLN A 62 -13.93 -0.24 -48.70
CA GLN A 62 -14.46 -0.27 -47.32
C GLN A 62 -14.26 -1.63 -46.64
N GLU A 63 -14.44 -2.73 -47.36
CA GLU A 63 -14.22 -4.07 -46.80
C GLU A 63 -12.75 -4.29 -46.42
N LYS A 64 -11.82 -3.84 -47.27
CA LYS A 64 -10.38 -3.89 -47.00
C LYS A 64 -9.99 -3.02 -45.80
N GLU A 65 -10.61 -1.85 -45.63
CA GLU A 65 -10.43 -1.01 -44.44
C GLU A 65 -10.99 -1.66 -43.17
N ARG A 66 -12.16 -2.31 -43.24
CA ARG A 66 -12.70 -3.08 -42.11
C ARG A 66 -11.78 -4.23 -41.70
N GLN A 67 -11.25 -4.99 -42.66
CA GLN A 67 -10.30 -6.06 -42.40
C GLN A 67 -9.01 -5.53 -41.74
N ARG A 68 -8.46 -4.42 -42.23
CA ARG A 68 -7.30 -3.76 -41.59
C ARG A 68 -7.59 -3.30 -40.17
N LEU A 69 -8.75 -2.71 -39.92
CA LEU A 69 -9.16 -2.28 -38.58
C LEU A 69 -9.30 -3.50 -37.64
N GLU A 70 -9.84 -4.60 -38.13
CA GLU A 70 -9.98 -5.84 -37.37
C GLU A 70 -8.61 -6.46 -37.04
N GLU A 71 -7.68 -6.47 -37.99
CA GLU A 71 -6.29 -6.88 -37.76
C GLU A 71 -5.60 -6.02 -36.70
N ILE A 72 -5.78 -4.69 -36.74
CA ILE A 72 -5.22 -3.77 -35.74
C ILE A 72 -5.81 -4.06 -34.36
N LYS A 73 -7.12 -4.23 -34.26
CA LYS A 73 -7.81 -4.57 -33.00
C LYS A 73 -7.32 -5.91 -32.46
N ASN A 74 -7.21 -6.93 -33.30
CA ASN A 74 -6.71 -8.25 -32.92
C ASN A 74 -5.25 -8.18 -32.45
N ARG A 75 -4.39 -7.42 -33.14
CA ARG A 75 -3.00 -7.24 -32.73
C ARG A 75 -2.90 -6.53 -31.37
N ALA A 76 -3.71 -5.49 -31.14
CA ALA A 76 -3.78 -4.79 -29.86
C ALA A 76 -4.34 -5.69 -28.73
N TYR A 77 -5.31 -6.55 -29.04
CA TYR A 77 -5.84 -7.54 -28.10
C TYR A 77 -4.78 -8.58 -27.72
N GLN A 78 -4.06 -9.14 -28.69
CA GLN A 78 -2.98 -10.10 -28.45
C GLN A 78 -1.84 -9.48 -27.64
N GLN A 79 -1.48 -8.23 -27.91
CA GLN A 79 -0.50 -7.50 -27.11
C GLN A 79 -0.95 -7.34 -25.65
N ARG A 80 -2.22 -7.01 -25.40
CA ARG A 80 -2.75 -6.92 -24.03
C ARG A 80 -2.72 -8.26 -23.30
N LEU A 81 -3.11 -9.35 -23.96
CA LEU A 81 -3.03 -10.69 -23.37
C LEU A 81 -1.59 -11.05 -22.99
N TYR A 82 -0.62 -10.76 -23.87
CA TYR A 82 0.79 -11.00 -23.58
C TYR A 82 1.30 -10.18 -22.40
N GLN A 83 0.95 -8.88 -22.35
CA GLN A 83 1.30 -8.02 -21.21
C GLN A 83 0.67 -8.51 -19.91
N GLN A 84 -0.56 -9.01 -19.96
CA GLN A 84 -1.24 -9.58 -18.79
C GLN A 84 -0.53 -10.85 -18.29
N GLN A 85 -0.09 -11.73 -19.19
CA GLN A 85 0.69 -12.93 -18.83
C GLN A 85 2.03 -12.57 -18.20
N LEU A 86 2.76 -11.59 -18.77
CA LEU A 86 4.03 -11.12 -18.19
C LEU A 86 3.82 -10.55 -16.77
N TYR A 87 2.76 -9.76 -16.58
CA TYR A 87 2.42 -9.23 -15.27
C TYR A 87 2.11 -10.36 -14.26
N GLN A 88 1.34 -11.36 -14.66
CA GLN A 88 1.04 -12.53 -13.81
C GLN A 88 2.32 -13.29 -13.43
N GLN A 89 3.22 -13.54 -14.38
CA GLN A 89 4.50 -14.19 -14.10
C GLN A 89 5.36 -13.37 -13.12
N GLN A 90 5.39 -12.05 -13.27
CA GLN A 90 6.11 -11.17 -12.35
C GLN A 90 5.53 -11.22 -10.93
N GLN A 91 4.20 -11.25 -10.81
CA GLN A 91 3.52 -11.38 -9.52
C GLN A 91 3.81 -12.73 -8.85
N GLU A 92 3.80 -13.82 -9.61
CA GLU A 92 4.16 -15.15 -9.11
C GLU A 92 5.61 -15.19 -8.61
N GLN A 93 6.55 -14.60 -9.35
CA GLN A 93 7.95 -14.51 -8.93
C GLN A 93 8.12 -13.72 -7.62
N LEU A 94 7.45 -12.57 -7.50
CA LEU A 94 7.47 -11.77 -6.28
C LEU A 94 6.88 -12.55 -5.10
N TYR A 95 5.79 -13.27 -5.32
CA TYR A 95 5.18 -14.13 -4.29
C TYR A 95 6.12 -15.24 -3.82
N GLN A 96 6.78 -15.95 -4.76
CA GLN A 96 7.77 -16.97 -4.41
C GLN A 96 8.97 -16.38 -3.65
N GLN A 97 9.44 -15.20 -4.05
CA GLN A 97 10.53 -14.52 -3.36
C GLN A 97 10.16 -14.16 -1.92
N GLN A 98 8.93 -13.68 -1.69
CA GLN A 98 8.44 -13.37 -0.34
C GLN A 98 8.31 -14.62 0.52
N LEU A 99 7.77 -15.72 -0.01
CA LEU A 99 7.71 -17.00 0.70
C LEU A 99 9.10 -17.48 1.12
N TYR A 100 10.09 -17.35 0.23
CA TYR A 100 11.46 -17.72 0.54
C TYR A 100 12.07 -16.85 1.65
N GLN A 101 11.87 -15.53 1.60
CA GLN A 101 12.32 -14.63 2.66
C GLN A 101 11.66 -14.96 4.00
N GLN A 102 10.36 -15.31 3.99
CA GLN A 102 9.66 -15.73 5.20
C GLN A 102 10.27 -17.01 5.80
N GLN A 103 10.60 -18.00 4.99
CA GLN A 103 11.26 -19.23 5.45
C GLN A 103 12.63 -18.94 6.08
N LEU A 104 13.43 -18.07 5.47
CA LEU A 104 14.73 -17.67 6.02
C LEU A 104 14.59 -17.00 7.38
N TYR A 105 13.62 -16.09 7.52
CA TYR A 105 13.33 -15.42 8.77
C TYR A 105 12.91 -16.41 9.87
N GLN A 106 12.00 -17.35 9.54
CA GLN A 106 11.58 -18.39 10.49
C GLN A 106 12.75 -19.26 10.94
N GLN A 107 13.65 -19.66 10.02
CA GLN A 107 14.85 -20.40 10.38
C GLN A 107 15.79 -19.58 11.28
N GLN A 108 15.95 -18.29 11.03
CA GLN A 108 16.76 -17.42 11.88
C GLN A 108 16.19 -17.33 13.30
N GLN A 109 14.87 -17.18 13.44
CA GLN A 109 14.19 -17.17 14.73
C GLN A 109 14.37 -18.49 15.49
N GLN A 110 14.23 -19.63 14.81
CA GLN A 110 14.48 -20.95 15.41
C GLN A 110 15.93 -21.11 15.88
N ARG A 111 16.91 -20.64 15.09
CA ARG A 111 18.33 -20.66 15.49
C ARG A 111 18.59 -19.80 16.73
N LEU A 112 18.02 -18.61 16.80
CA LEU A 112 18.13 -17.73 17.97
C LEU A 112 17.52 -18.37 19.22
N GLN A 113 16.35 -19.00 19.08
CA GLN A 113 15.69 -19.69 20.18
C GLN A 113 16.52 -20.88 20.68
N GLN A 114 17.11 -21.68 19.78
CA GLN A 114 18.01 -22.76 20.16
C GLN A 114 19.27 -22.25 20.88
N GLN A 115 19.87 -21.16 20.40
CA GLN A 115 21.02 -20.55 21.06
C GLN A 115 20.68 -20.07 22.48
N GLN A 116 19.53 -19.44 22.68
CA GLN A 116 19.06 -19.02 24.00
C GLN A 116 18.86 -20.22 24.94
N LEU A 117 18.22 -21.29 24.44
CA LEU A 117 18.01 -22.51 25.22
C LEU A 117 19.35 -23.14 25.64
N TYR A 118 20.31 -23.22 24.72
CA TYR A 118 21.65 -23.73 25.00
C TYR A 118 22.39 -22.89 26.05
N GLN A 119 22.31 -21.56 25.96
CA GLN A 119 22.88 -20.65 26.95
C GLN A 119 22.24 -20.81 28.33
N GLN A 120 20.91 -20.98 28.40
CA GLN A 120 20.21 -21.24 29.66
C GLN A 120 20.65 -22.56 30.29
N GLN A 121 20.78 -23.64 29.50
CA GLN A 121 21.28 -24.92 30.01
C GLN A 121 22.70 -24.79 30.59
N GLN A 122 23.60 -24.09 29.91
CA GLN A 122 24.95 -23.85 30.43
C GLN A 122 24.92 -23.04 31.74
N GLN A 123 24.07 -22.02 31.83
CA GLN A 123 23.92 -21.24 33.07
C GLN A 123 23.40 -22.12 34.21
N GLN A 124 22.38 -22.95 33.97
CA GLN A 124 21.85 -23.87 34.98
C GLN A 124 22.93 -24.85 35.46
N GLN A 125 23.72 -25.44 34.56
CA GLN A 125 24.83 -26.32 34.93
C GLN A 125 25.88 -25.60 35.80
N ARG A 126 26.24 -24.35 35.45
CA ARG A 126 27.18 -23.54 36.26
C ARG A 126 26.62 -23.25 37.65
N VAL A 127 25.35 -22.88 37.76
CA VAL A 127 24.70 -22.63 39.06
C VAL A 127 24.68 -23.92 39.90
N GLN A 128 24.32 -25.05 39.29
CA GLN A 128 24.29 -26.34 39.99
C GLN A 128 25.68 -26.76 40.50
N GLN A 129 26.72 -26.54 39.71
CA GLN A 129 28.11 -26.81 40.12
C GLN A 129 28.56 -25.89 41.26
N GLN A 130 28.21 -24.60 41.21
CA GLN A 130 28.50 -23.66 42.31
C GLN A 130 27.78 -24.03 43.60
N GLN A 131 26.50 -24.44 43.52
CA GLN A 131 25.74 -24.91 44.68
C GLN A 131 26.38 -26.15 45.31
N LEU A 132 26.80 -27.13 44.50
CA LEU A 132 27.48 -28.33 44.98
C LEU A 132 28.79 -27.97 45.70
N TYR A 133 29.58 -27.07 45.13
CA TYR A 133 30.83 -26.60 45.72
C TYR A 133 30.59 -25.90 47.07
N GLN A 134 29.59 -25.02 47.16
CA GLN A 134 29.22 -24.37 48.42
C GLN A 134 28.75 -25.37 49.49
N GLN A 135 27.98 -26.39 49.12
CA GLN A 135 27.56 -27.44 50.04
C GLN A 135 28.76 -28.23 50.59
N GLN A 136 29.73 -28.57 49.74
CA GLN A 136 30.96 -29.24 50.19
C GLN A 136 31.76 -28.38 51.17
N GLN A 137 31.92 -27.08 50.90
CA GLN A 137 32.59 -26.16 51.82
C GLN A 137 31.88 -26.08 53.18
N GLN A 138 30.56 -25.93 53.19
CA GLN A 138 29.78 -25.91 54.44
C GLN A 138 29.91 -27.23 55.22
N GLN A 139 29.93 -28.37 54.53
CA GLN A 139 30.13 -29.67 55.18
C GLN A 139 31.53 -29.78 55.80
N GLN A 140 32.58 -29.33 55.11
CA GLN A 140 33.94 -29.31 55.67
C GLN A 140 34.04 -28.39 56.90
N GLN A 141 33.44 -27.20 56.85
CA GLN A 141 33.39 -26.28 58.00
C GLN A 141 32.67 -26.91 59.20
N ARG A 142 31.52 -27.58 58.98
CA ARG A 142 30.80 -28.31 60.03
C ARG A 142 31.65 -29.42 60.65
N LEU A 143 32.37 -30.20 59.84
CA LEU A 143 33.26 -31.26 60.32
C LEU A 143 34.41 -30.69 61.16
N GLN A 144 35.05 -29.61 60.70
CA GLN A 144 36.10 -28.93 61.47
C GLN A 144 35.57 -28.36 62.80
N GLN A 145 34.35 -27.80 62.80
CA GLN A 145 33.70 -27.32 64.03
C GLN A 145 33.41 -28.47 65.01
N GLN A 146 32.90 -29.61 64.52
CA GLN A 146 32.69 -30.80 65.35
C GLN A 146 34.00 -31.33 65.94
N GLN A 147 35.08 -31.38 65.17
CA GLN A 147 36.40 -31.77 65.66
C GLN A 147 36.92 -30.82 66.76
N ARG A 148 36.78 -29.49 66.56
CA ARG A 148 37.13 -28.50 67.59
C ARG A 148 36.32 -28.67 68.87
N LEU A 149 35.00 -28.89 68.75
CA LEU A 149 34.14 -29.14 69.91
C LEU A 149 34.52 -30.45 70.64
N GLN A 150 34.90 -31.50 69.92
CA GLN A 150 35.38 -32.74 70.52
C GLN A 150 36.72 -32.53 71.26
N GLN A 151 37.66 -31.79 70.67
CA GLN A 151 38.92 -31.44 71.34
C GLN A 151 38.68 -30.58 72.58
N GLN A 152 37.78 -29.60 72.50
CA GLN A 152 37.38 -28.79 73.66
C GLN A 152 36.71 -29.63 74.75
N LYS A 153 35.89 -30.63 74.40
CA LYS A 153 35.31 -31.57 75.37
C LYS A 153 36.37 -32.47 76.01
N GLN A 154 37.39 -32.89 75.26
CA GLN A 154 38.51 -33.69 75.79
C GLN A 154 39.41 -32.85 76.72
N SER A 155 39.67 -31.57 76.39
CA SER A 155 40.41 -30.65 77.27
C SER A 155 39.59 -30.20 78.48
N ALA A 156 38.27 -30.02 78.34
CA ALA A 156 37.37 -29.73 79.46
C ALA A 156 37.18 -30.94 80.38
N ALA A 157 37.23 -32.17 79.86
CA ALA A 157 37.28 -33.38 80.69
C ALA A 157 38.58 -33.49 81.52
N GLN A 158 39.62 -32.71 81.18
CA GLN A 158 40.85 -32.55 81.97
C GLN A 158 40.82 -31.31 82.89
N MET A 159 39.76 -30.49 82.86
CA MET A 159 39.57 -29.34 83.75
C MET A 159 38.18 -29.37 84.37
N ILE A 160 38.06 -30.06 85.50
CA ILE A 160 36.95 -29.84 86.43
C ILE A 160 37.29 -28.57 87.25
N ASN A 161 36.60 -27.45 87.01
CA ASN A 161 35.95 -26.63 88.05
C ASN A 161 35.20 -25.41 87.45
N ASP A 162 34.07 -25.08 88.09
CA ASP A 162 33.36 -23.79 88.14
C ASP A 162 32.55 -23.17 86.96
N GLN A 163 31.26 -23.01 87.28
CA GLN A 163 30.32 -21.90 86.99
C GLN A 163 29.64 -21.75 85.61
N MET A 164 28.31 -21.78 85.68
CA MET A 164 27.33 -21.57 84.60
C MET A 164 26.93 -20.09 84.51
N VAL A 165 26.93 -19.52 83.30
CA VAL A 165 26.10 -18.35 82.95
C VAL A 165 25.55 -18.57 81.52
N PRO A 166 24.25 -18.39 81.25
CA PRO A 166 23.68 -18.56 79.90
C PRO A 166 23.80 -17.27 79.07
N MET A 167 24.10 -17.40 77.78
CA MET A 167 24.05 -16.32 76.80
C MET A 167 23.19 -16.76 75.61
N ASP A 168 22.26 -15.88 75.21
CA ASP A 168 21.12 -16.12 74.34
C ASP A 168 21.46 -16.46 72.88
N ILE A 169 20.54 -17.23 72.29
CA ILE A 169 20.49 -17.65 70.89
C ILE A 169 19.51 -16.73 70.17
N ASP A 170 19.97 -15.99 69.16
CA ASP A 170 19.08 -15.35 68.19
C ASP A 170 19.61 -15.49 66.76
N THR A 171 18.97 -16.37 66.00
CA THR A 171 18.62 -16.31 64.55
C THR A 171 18.08 -17.70 64.15
N PRO A 172 17.22 -17.86 63.12
CA PRO A 172 17.08 -17.01 61.93
C PRO A 172 15.62 -16.78 61.46
N LEU A 173 15.42 -15.97 60.41
CA LEU A 173 14.71 -16.41 59.18
C LEU A 173 14.65 -15.29 58.12
N VAL A 174 15.17 -15.65 56.96
CA VAL A 174 15.17 -14.91 55.71
C VAL A 174 13.75 -14.80 55.17
N ASN A 175 13.28 -13.59 54.86
CA ASN A 175 12.06 -13.39 54.08
C ASN A 175 12.42 -13.23 52.60
N THR A 176 12.30 -14.32 51.83
CA THR A 176 12.22 -14.25 50.37
C THR A 176 10.76 -14.51 49.99
N ARG A 177 10.01 -13.45 49.69
CA ARG A 177 8.68 -13.55 49.08
C ARG A 177 8.60 -12.66 47.85
N GLY A 178 8.22 -13.28 46.74
CA GLY A 178 7.48 -12.61 45.68
C GLY A 178 8.20 -12.33 44.38
N LEU A 179 8.74 -13.36 43.72
CA LEU A 179 8.79 -13.35 42.25
C LEU A 179 7.35 -13.52 41.75
N SER A 180 6.74 -12.42 41.33
CA SER A 180 5.45 -12.42 40.66
C SER A 180 5.56 -13.18 39.33
N ASN A 181 4.79 -14.26 39.22
CA ASN A 181 4.50 -14.95 37.97
C ASN A 181 3.82 -13.99 36.99
N ILE A 182 4.59 -13.40 36.08
CA ILE A 182 4.04 -12.75 34.89
C ILE A 182 3.83 -13.85 33.85
N GLN A 183 2.62 -14.37 33.76
CA GLN A 183 2.23 -15.16 32.59
C GLN A 183 2.26 -14.25 31.36
N PRO A 184 2.80 -14.68 30.21
CA PRO A 184 2.79 -13.87 29.00
C PRO A 184 1.34 -13.68 28.53
N HIS A 185 0.83 -12.46 28.67
CA HIS A 185 -0.51 -12.11 28.21
C HIS A 185 -0.54 -12.21 26.67
N LYS A 186 -1.40 -13.08 26.13
CA LYS A 186 -1.63 -13.17 24.69
C LYS A 186 -2.24 -11.85 24.21
N LEU A 187 -1.63 -11.22 23.20
CA LEU A 187 -2.09 -9.95 22.64
C LEU A 187 -3.45 -10.11 21.94
N SER A 188 -4.31 -9.10 22.04
CA SER A 188 -5.57 -9.03 21.30
C SER A 188 -5.36 -8.78 19.80
N GLN A 189 -6.39 -9.03 18.98
CA GLN A 189 -6.31 -8.78 17.53
C GLN A 189 -6.01 -7.32 17.18
N SER A 190 -6.64 -6.38 17.90
CA SER A 190 -6.41 -4.93 17.73
C SER A 190 -4.96 -4.57 18.09
N GLN A 191 -4.43 -5.07 19.21
CA GLN A 191 -3.03 -4.85 19.60
C GLN A 191 -2.05 -5.42 18.58
N MET A 192 -2.31 -6.62 18.05
CA MET A 192 -1.48 -7.19 16.99
C MET A 192 -1.55 -6.36 15.70
N ALA A 193 -2.72 -5.81 15.37
CA ALA A 193 -2.89 -4.93 14.21
C ALA A 193 -2.14 -3.60 14.39
N GLU A 194 -2.20 -3.01 15.58
CA GLU A 194 -1.48 -1.79 15.92
C GLU A 194 0.04 -1.99 15.86
N ILE A 195 0.56 -3.08 16.44
CA ILE A 195 1.99 -3.41 16.36
C ILE A 195 2.43 -3.55 14.90
N ARG A 196 1.70 -4.33 14.08
CA ARG A 196 2.02 -4.50 12.65
C ARG A 196 1.99 -3.17 11.90
N LEU A 197 1.01 -2.31 12.21
CA LEU A 197 0.91 -1.01 11.57
C LEU A 197 2.09 -0.12 11.93
N ASN A 198 2.46 -0.08 13.21
CA ASN A 198 3.59 0.72 13.70
C ASN A 198 4.92 0.28 13.08
N GLU A 199 5.16 -1.03 12.98
CA GLU A 199 6.33 -1.57 12.27
C GLU A 199 6.36 -1.09 10.82
N ARG A 200 5.22 -1.14 10.12
CA ARG A 200 5.11 -0.69 8.72
C ARG A 200 5.28 0.81 8.58
N ILE A 201 4.67 1.64 9.43
CA ILE A 201 4.84 3.10 9.42
C ILE A 201 6.33 3.45 9.60
N GLN A 202 7.01 2.80 10.53
CA GLN A 202 8.44 3.01 10.78
C GLN A 202 9.33 2.61 9.59
N LEU A 203 9.01 1.51 8.89
CA LEU A 203 9.76 1.07 7.70
C LEU A 203 9.82 2.14 6.59
N TYR A 204 8.83 3.05 6.52
CA TYR A 204 8.78 4.12 5.53
C TYR A 204 9.16 5.50 6.09
N GLY A 205 9.67 5.57 7.32
CA GLY A 205 10.03 6.86 7.94
C GLY A 205 8.82 7.78 8.08
N LEU A 206 7.67 7.23 8.49
CA LEU A 206 6.45 7.99 8.74
C LEU A 206 6.16 8.03 10.25
N MET A 207 5.26 8.93 10.66
CA MET A 207 4.67 8.95 12.01
C MET A 207 3.19 9.31 11.97
N ILE A 208 2.50 9.01 13.09
CA ILE A 208 1.14 9.51 13.33
C ILE A 208 1.20 11.03 13.46
N ARG A 209 0.47 11.73 12.59
CA ARG A 209 0.45 13.20 12.57
C ARG A 209 -0.36 13.78 13.73
N ARG A 210 -1.50 13.17 14.01
CA ARG A 210 -2.46 13.57 15.06
C ARG A 210 -3.27 12.35 15.48
N GLU A 211 -3.70 12.32 16.74
CA GLU A 211 -4.72 11.39 17.20
C GLU A 211 -6.05 11.66 16.48
N ILE A 212 -6.60 10.61 15.87
CA ILE A 212 -7.92 10.65 15.23
C ILE A 212 -8.93 9.98 16.15
N PRO A 213 -10.12 10.57 16.39
CA PRO A 213 -11.15 9.95 17.21
C PRO A 213 -11.52 8.54 16.71
N GLY A 214 -11.57 7.58 17.63
CA GLY A 214 -11.97 6.20 17.37
C GLY A 214 -13.48 6.00 17.17
N ASP A 215 -14.15 6.94 16.49
CA ASP A 215 -15.57 6.88 16.18
C ASP A 215 -15.80 6.40 14.74
N GLY A 216 -17.08 6.31 14.34
CA GLY A 216 -17.45 5.91 12.98
C GLY A 216 -17.13 6.95 11.89
N ASN A 217 -16.52 8.09 12.25
CA ASN A 217 -16.12 9.14 11.32
C ASN A 217 -14.60 9.20 11.12
N CYS A 218 -13.82 8.29 11.74
CA CYS A 218 -12.35 8.31 11.70
C CYS A 218 -11.76 8.52 10.29
N GLN A 219 -12.32 7.88 9.25
CA GLN A 219 -11.85 8.09 7.87
C GLN A 219 -12.04 9.53 7.39
N MET A 220 -13.17 10.16 7.71
CA MET A 220 -13.46 11.56 7.35
C MET A 220 -12.59 12.52 8.16
N HIS A 221 -12.34 12.22 9.44
CA HIS A 221 -11.40 12.97 10.28
C HIS A 221 -9.97 12.90 9.76
N ALA A 222 -9.51 11.72 9.33
CA ALA A 222 -8.18 11.56 8.76
C ALA A 222 -8.04 12.32 7.42
N LEU A 223 -9.08 12.32 6.57
CA LEU A 223 -9.13 13.14 5.37
C LEU A 223 -9.13 14.64 5.71
N SER A 224 -9.92 15.07 6.70
CA SER A 224 -9.97 16.46 7.17
C SER A 224 -8.59 16.94 7.59
N ASP A 225 -7.90 16.14 8.41
CA ASP A 225 -6.57 16.49 8.89
C ASP A 225 -5.61 16.65 7.70
N GLN A 226 -5.55 15.68 6.79
CA GLN A 226 -4.65 15.72 5.64
C GLN A 226 -4.94 16.87 4.66
N ILE A 227 -6.21 17.23 4.46
CA ILE A 227 -6.62 18.24 3.47
C ILE A 227 -6.62 19.66 4.06
N TYR A 228 -7.15 19.83 5.28
CA TYR A 228 -7.38 21.13 5.91
C TYR A 228 -6.45 21.41 7.10
N GLY A 229 -5.81 20.38 7.66
CA GLY A 229 -4.92 20.53 8.83
C GLY A 229 -5.62 20.42 10.19
N ASP A 230 -6.93 20.16 10.18
CA ASP A 230 -7.79 20.05 11.36
C ASP A 230 -8.83 18.94 11.22
N LEU A 231 -9.62 18.69 12.25
CA LEU A 231 -10.67 17.65 12.26
C LEU A 231 -12.08 18.20 12.03
N ASP A 232 -12.21 19.50 11.79
CA ASP A 232 -13.47 20.25 11.86
C ASP A 232 -14.30 20.13 10.57
N HIS A 233 -13.67 19.65 9.49
CA HIS A 233 -14.29 19.55 8.17
C HIS A 233 -14.84 18.15 7.85
N SER A 234 -14.77 17.18 8.78
CA SER A 234 -15.20 15.79 8.53
C SER A 234 -16.65 15.66 8.08
N ALA A 235 -17.56 16.45 8.66
CA ALA A 235 -18.97 16.44 8.27
C ALA A 235 -19.16 16.95 6.84
N LEU A 236 -18.48 18.05 6.48
CA LEU A 236 -18.49 18.60 5.13
C LEU A 236 -17.90 17.60 4.12
N ILE A 237 -16.77 16.98 4.45
CA ILE A 237 -16.12 15.95 3.62
C ILE A 237 -17.08 14.80 3.35
N ARG A 238 -17.79 14.30 4.38
CA ARG A 238 -18.80 13.25 4.20
C ARG A 238 -19.89 13.69 3.25
N THR A 239 -20.43 14.90 3.42
CA THR A 239 -21.49 15.44 2.55
C THR A 239 -21.04 15.46 1.09
N VAL A 240 -19.87 16.06 0.79
CA VAL A 240 -19.40 16.17 -0.60
C VAL A 240 -19.04 14.81 -1.22
N ILE A 241 -18.50 13.87 -0.42
CA ILE A 241 -18.25 12.50 -0.85
C ILE A 241 -19.54 11.80 -1.25
N VAL A 242 -20.56 11.87 -0.40
CA VAL A 242 -21.83 11.18 -0.65
C VAL A 242 -22.58 11.80 -1.83
N ASP A 243 -22.57 13.12 -1.95
CA ASP A 243 -23.18 13.80 -3.10
C ASP A 243 -22.49 13.43 -4.41
N TRP A 244 -21.17 13.30 -4.39
CA TRP A 244 -20.43 12.80 -5.55
C TRP A 244 -20.80 11.35 -5.86
N LEU A 245 -20.85 10.46 -4.86
CA LEU A 245 -21.22 9.05 -5.05
C LEU A 245 -22.62 8.89 -5.67
N ARG A 246 -23.61 9.67 -5.19
CA ARG A 246 -25.00 9.61 -5.70
C ARG A 246 -25.09 9.78 -7.21
N VAL A 247 -24.29 10.68 -7.79
CA VAL A 247 -24.32 10.96 -9.24
C VAL A 247 -23.25 10.22 -10.04
N ASN A 248 -22.38 9.43 -9.38
CA ASN A 248 -21.25 8.73 -10.00
C ASN A 248 -21.25 7.21 -9.79
N GLY A 249 -22.39 6.57 -9.50
CA GLY A 249 -22.45 5.10 -9.36
C GLY A 249 -21.87 4.34 -10.57
N GLY A 250 -22.10 4.85 -11.78
CA GLY A 250 -21.54 4.31 -13.04
C GLY A 250 -20.08 4.69 -13.34
N PHE A 251 -19.36 5.33 -12.42
CA PHE A 251 -17.96 5.71 -12.61
C PHE A 251 -17.08 4.47 -12.74
N LYS A 252 -16.32 4.37 -13.84
CA LYS A 252 -15.48 3.21 -14.15
C LYS A 252 -14.11 3.30 -13.50
N LEU A 253 -13.75 2.25 -12.75
CA LEU A 253 -12.43 2.01 -12.20
C LEU A 253 -11.47 1.45 -13.26
N PRO A 254 -10.14 1.43 -13.01
CA PRO A 254 -9.15 0.92 -13.96
C PRO A 254 -9.36 -0.54 -14.39
N ASN A 255 -9.99 -1.35 -13.53
CA ASN A 255 -10.35 -2.74 -13.84
C ASN A 255 -11.62 -2.88 -14.71
N GLY A 256 -12.26 -1.77 -15.08
CA GLY A 256 -13.46 -1.72 -15.91
C GLY A 256 -14.79 -1.81 -15.15
N ALA A 257 -14.77 -2.17 -13.87
CA ALA A 257 -15.96 -2.19 -13.01
C ALA A 257 -16.43 -0.77 -12.69
N THR A 258 -17.73 -0.62 -12.44
CA THR A 258 -18.33 0.62 -11.92
C THR A 258 -18.29 0.63 -10.39
N LEU A 259 -18.40 1.80 -9.76
CA LEU A 259 -18.47 1.89 -8.30
C LEU A 259 -19.67 1.10 -7.74
N SER A 260 -20.82 1.16 -8.41
CA SER A 260 -22.00 0.42 -8.00
C SER A 260 -21.84 -1.09 -8.05
N ASP A 261 -20.91 -1.62 -8.85
CA ASP A 261 -20.66 -3.08 -8.91
C ASP A 261 -20.06 -3.64 -7.61
N PHE A 262 -19.53 -2.79 -6.73
CA PHE A 262 -18.96 -3.19 -5.44
C PHE A 262 -19.96 -3.18 -4.29
N VAL A 263 -21.22 -2.79 -4.55
CA VAL A 263 -22.31 -2.79 -3.58
C VAL A 263 -23.26 -3.92 -3.94
N TYR A 264 -23.18 -5.04 -3.21
CA TYR A 264 -23.94 -6.27 -3.52
C TYR A 264 -25.11 -6.55 -2.56
N ASP A 265 -25.03 -6.05 -1.32
CA ASP A 265 -26.04 -6.31 -0.27
C ASP A 265 -27.20 -5.30 -0.26
N SER A 266 -27.16 -4.26 -1.10
CA SER A 266 -28.17 -3.20 -1.12
C SER A 266 -28.20 -2.49 -2.48
N SER A 267 -29.21 -1.64 -2.70
CA SER A 267 -29.20 -0.75 -3.86
C SER A 267 -28.14 0.36 -3.71
N TRP A 268 -27.65 0.91 -4.82
CA TRP A 268 -26.69 2.03 -4.79
C TRP A 268 -27.23 3.24 -4.01
N GLU A 269 -28.52 3.52 -4.16
CA GLU A 269 -29.19 4.61 -3.44
C GLU A 269 -29.22 4.35 -1.93
N GLU A 270 -29.54 3.12 -1.51
CA GLU A 270 -29.54 2.74 -0.10
C GLU A 270 -28.13 2.81 0.51
N TYR A 271 -27.11 2.35 -0.23
CA TYR A 271 -25.72 2.52 0.15
C TYR A 271 -25.37 4.00 0.37
N CYS A 272 -25.68 4.88 -0.58
CA CYS A 272 -25.43 6.32 -0.45
C CYS A 272 -26.18 6.93 0.75
N ASN A 273 -27.44 6.55 0.95
CA ASN A 273 -28.24 7.00 2.08
C ASN A 273 -27.66 6.53 3.41
N ASN A 274 -27.12 5.32 3.48
CA ASN A 274 -26.45 4.83 4.68
C ASN A 274 -25.12 5.55 4.92
N MET A 275 -24.31 5.75 3.87
CA MET A 275 -23.04 6.46 3.94
C MET A 275 -23.19 7.94 4.34
N SER A 276 -24.36 8.53 4.07
CA SER A 276 -24.71 9.90 4.50
C SER A 276 -24.88 10.06 6.00
N LYS A 277 -25.16 8.98 6.74
CA LYS A 277 -25.41 9.05 8.19
C LYS A 277 -24.12 9.31 8.95
N ASN A 278 -24.20 10.17 9.96
CA ASN A 278 -23.11 10.41 10.89
C ASN A 278 -22.70 9.11 11.58
N GLY A 279 -21.39 8.85 11.67
CA GLY A 279 -20.85 7.64 12.28
C GLY A 279 -20.93 6.38 11.41
N THR A 280 -21.41 6.46 10.16
CA THR A 280 -21.26 5.34 9.22
C THR A 280 -19.81 5.25 8.77
N TRP A 281 -19.21 4.07 8.92
CA TRP A 281 -17.82 3.82 8.56
C TRP A 281 -17.60 4.05 7.06
N GLY A 282 -16.58 4.82 6.73
CA GLY A 282 -16.13 4.98 5.35
C GLY A 282 -15.42 3.72 4.84
N ASP A 283 -15.42 3.54 3.53
CA ASP A 283 -14.88 2.37 2.83
C ASP A 283 -13.94 2.79 1.69
N HIS A 284 -13.59 1.85 0.82
CA HIS A 284 -12.74 2.14 -0.33
C HIS A 284 -13.40 3.09 -1.35
N LEU A 285 -14.72 3.01 -1.57
CA LEU A 285 -15.42 3.85 -2.55
C LEU A 285 -15.44 5.31 -2.10
N THR A 286 -15.60 5.55 -0.80
CA THR A 286 -15.51 6.91 -0.24
C THR A 286 -14.11 7.54 -0.42
N LEU A 287 -13.04 6.74 -0.37
CA LEU A 287 -11.69 7.22 -0.65
C LEU A 287 -11.45 7.48 -2.15
N VAL A 288 -12.03 6.66 -3.03
CA VAL A 288 -12.04 6.94 -4.48
C VAL A 288 -12.75 8.27 -4.77
N ALA A 289 -13.93 8.48 -4.18
CA ALA A 289 -14.66 9.74 -4.29
C ALA A 289 -13.84 10.92 -3.76
N ALA A 290 -13.20 10.77 -2.59
CA ALA A 290 -12.34 11.82 -2.03
C ALA A 290 -11.17 12.17 -2.97
N ALA A 291 -10.46 11.17 -3.49
CA ALA A 291 -9.39 11.37 -4.45
C ALA A 291 -9.89 12.14 -5.69
N GLU A 292 -11.07 11.78 -6.21
CA GLU A 292 -11.68 12.46 -7.35
C GLU A 292 -12.16 13.89 -7.05
N ILE A 293 -12.73 14.16 -5.88
CA ILE A 293 -13.24 15.49 -5.52
C ILE A 293 -12.07 16.46 -5.29
N PHE A 294 -11.13 16.05 -4.43
CA PHE A 294 -10.03 16.90 -3.98
C PHE A 294 -8.83 16.89 -4.91
N LYS A 295 -8.83 16.01 -5.92
CA LYS A 295 -7.72 15.81 -6.86
C LYS A 295 -6.42 15.55 -6.11
N ILE A 296 -6.43 14.53 -5.26
CA ILE A 296 -5.29 14.12 -4.43
C ILE A 296 -5.00 12.63 -4.63
N ASN A 297 -3.72 12.26 -4.62
CA ASN A 297 -3.31 10.86 -4.49
C ASN A 297 -3.39 10.46 -3.02
N ILE A 298 -4.01 9.33 -2.73
CA ILE A 298 -4.13 8.82 -1.35
C ILE A 298 -3.27 7.58 -1.24
N THR A 299 -2.30 7.60 -0.33
CA THR A 299 -1.50 6.43 0.04
C THR A 299 -1.84 6.01 1.45
N ILE A 300 -2.15 4.72 1.62
CA ILE A 300 -2.60 4.15 2.89
C ILE A 300 -1.65 3.06 3.32
N ILE A 301 -1.12 3.15 4.55
CA ILE A 301 -0.39 2.05 5.20
C ILE A 301 -1.37 1.28 6.08
N SER A 302 -1.57 0.00 5.77
CA SER A 302 -2.60 -0.83 6.38
C SER A 302 -2.00 -1.86 7.33
N SER A 303 -2.75 -2.28 8.35
CA SER A 303 -2.40 -3.35 9.29
C SER A 303 -2.91 -4.74 8.87
N VAL A 304 -3.58 -4.83 7.72
CA VAL A 304 -4.08 -6.09 7.14
C VAL A 304 -2.98 -7.15 7.22
N ALA A 305 -3.32 -8.34 7.68
CA ALA A 305 -2.41 -9.47 7.81
C ALA A 305 -2.05 -10.07 6.43
N SER A 306 -1.51 -9.24 5.54
CA SER A 306 -0.95 -9.58 4.25
C SER A 306 0.57 -9.48 4.30
N GLN A 307 1.24 -10.40 3.62
CA GLN A 307 2.70 -10.40 3.47
C GLN A 307 3.15 -9.76 2.16
N THR A 308 2.22 -9.51 1.22
CA THR A 308 2.54 -9.18 -0.17
C THR A 308 2.34 -7.71 -0.51
N SER A 309 1.30 -7.09 0.06
CA SER A 309 1.06 -5.67 -0.02
C SER A 309 0.28 -5.21 1.20
N PHE A 310 0.80 -4.19 1.86
CA PHE A 310 0.16 -3.50 2.98
C PHE A 310 0.02 -2.00 2.68
N PHE A 311 0.28 -1.60 1.44
CA PHE A 311 0.09 -0.24 0.95
C PHE A 311 -1.05 -0.23 -0.08
N ILE A 312 -1.92 0.77 0.01
CA ILE A 312 -3.00 0.98 -0.94
C ILE A 312 -2.79 2.36 -1.56
N GLU A 313 -2.74 2.43 -2.88
CA GLU A 313 -2.68 3.68 -3.61
C GLU A 313 -3.99 3.92 -4.35
N ILE A 314 -4.59 5.09 -4.13
CA ILE A 314 -5.78 5.54 -4.85
C ILE A 314 -5.40 6.83 -5.58
N LYS A 315 -5.55 6.81 -6.90
CA LYS A 315 -5.17 7.92 -7.77
C LYS A 315 -6.40 8.46 -8.49
N PRO A 316 -6.58 9.78 -8.53
CA PRO A 316 -7.65 10.38 -9.32
C PRO A 316 -7.39 10.18 -10.80
N LYS A 317 -8.47 10.15 -11.59
CA LYS A 317 -8.46 10.05 -13.04
C LYS A 317 -7.70 11.21 -13.68
N VAL A 318 -7.88 12.41 -13.13
CA VAL A 318 -7.05 13.56 -13.47
C VAL A 318 -5.80 13.52 -12.61
N LYS A 319 -4.63 13.41 -13.24
CA LYS A 319 -3.35 13.35 -12.54
C LYS A 319 -3.21 14.54 -11.58
N SER A 320 -2.74 14.25 -10.37
CA SER A 320 -2.37 15.23 -9.36
C SER A 320 -0.95 14.98 -8.88
N ASP A 321 -0.28 16.05 -8.46
CA ASP A 321 1.03 15.99 -7.79
C ASP A 321 0.89 16.10 -6.25
N TYR A 322 -0.33 16.36 -5.75
CA TYR A 322 -0.63 16.39 -4.32
C TYR A 322 -0.88 14.98 -3.81
N TYR A 323 -0.30 14.64 -2.66
CA TYR A 323 -0.45 13.35 -2.00
C TYR A 323 -0.79 13.52 -0.53
N ILE A 324 -1.59 12.59 -0.01
CA ILE A 324 -1.90 12.48 1.42
C ILE A 324 -1.57 11.08 1.91
N LEU A 325 -1.25 10.99 3.21
CA LEU A 325 -0.82 9.76 3.86
C LEU A 325 -1.81 9.39 4.96
N LEU A 326 -2.39 8.21 4.85
CA LEU A 326 -3.32 7.66 5.83
C LEU A 326 -2.76 6.37 6.43
N SER A 327 -3.17 6.06 7.65
CA SER A 327 -2.99 4.74 8.24
C SER A 327 -4.34 4.03 8.34
N HIS A 328 -4.31 2.70 8.30
CA HIS A 328 -5.50 1.88 8.43
C HIS A 328 -5.23 0.69 9.36
N ILE A 329 -5.85 0.70 10.53
CA ILE A 329 -5.95 -0.47 11.38
C ILE A 329 -7.14 -1.29 10.86
N ALA A 330 -6.86 -2.36 10.13
CA ALA A 330 -7.85 -3.23 9.50
C ALA A 330 -8.98 -3.62 10.46
N GLU A 331 -10.23 -3.41 10.03
CA GLU A 331 -11.46 -3.64 10.80
C GLU A 331 -11.68 -2.70 12.00
N PHE A 332 -10.83 -1.70 12.23
CA PHE A 332 -10.90 -0.88 13.45
C PHE A 332 -10.87 0.63 13.21
N HIS A 333 -9.92 1.16 12.42
CA HIS A 333 -9.65 2.61 12.47
C HIS A 333 -8.86 3.15 11.27
N TYR A 334 -9.11 4.40 10.91
CA TYR A 334 -8.26 5.18 10.00
C TYR A 334 -7.56 6.30 10.76
N GLY A 335 -6.26 6.48 10.51
CA GLY A 335 -5.44 7.54 11.08
C GLY A 335 -4.80 8.44 10.01
N SER A 336 -4.18 9.53 10.47
CA SER A 336 -3.46 10.51 9.64
C SER A 336 -1.95 10.39 9.85
N LEU A 337 -1.18 10.39 8.77
CA LEU A 337 0.27 10.23 8.80
C LEU A 337 1.01 11.48 8.28
N CYS A 338 2.24 11.67 8.72
CA CYS A 338 3.20 12.58 8.11
C CYS A 338 4.58 11.93 8.02
N GLN A 339 5.49 12.58 7.29
CA GLN A 339 6.91 12.18 7.31
C GLN A 339 7.51 12.41 8.70
N LEU A 340 8.43 11.52 9.08
CA LEU A 340 9.18 11.57 10.34
C LEU A 340 10.06 12.82 10.43
#